data_AF-A0A9Q3FTN7-F1
#
_entry.id   AF-A0A9Q3FTN7-F1
#
_cell.length_a   1.000
_cell.length_b   1.000
_cell.length_c   1.000
_cell.angle_alpha   90.00
_cell.angle_beta   90.00
_cell.angle_gamma   90.00
#
_symmetry.space_group_name_H-M   'P 1'
#
loop_
_entity.id
_entity.type
_entity.pdbx_description
1 polymer ?
#
loop_
_entity_poly.entity_id
_entity_poly.type
_entity_poly.pdbx_seq_one_letter_code
_entity_poly.pdbx_strand_id
1 'polypeptide(L)'
;MLPPPLEGKGYAVSTLRSHITHNRIELDCDRSGATNPNKSSSKKVTSRKLDFPFKLYARKYAKSNTWTLKVKNTEPSHDATSNIMACSAFRKVKEQETSQIPQISEYLLIPRKIQAQLCIQRKSDRPVILQDIYNQVKKIKKDKLKGRRPIDALIDTLKEENFVWPSARDAEQHINFLFLTHPLAIKLLNSFPHVILIDCTYKPNK
;
A
#
# COMPACT_ATOMS: atom_id res chain seq x y z
N MET A 1 32.38 21.56 13.31
CA MET A 1 31.04 21.94 12.81
C MET A 1 30.56 20.85 11.88
N LEU A 2 29.52 20.11 12.28
CA LEU A 2 28.84 19.17 11.37
C LEU A 2 28.08 20.01 10.32
N PRO A 3 28.10 19.65 9.03
CA PRO A 3 27.28 20.34 8.05
C PRO A 3 25.80 20.21 8.45
N PRO A 4 24.98 21.26 8.26
CA PRO A 4 23.57 21.19 8.54
C PRO A 4 22.93 20.03 7.78
N PRO A 5 21.91 19.36 8.35
CA PRO A 5 21.18 18.32 7.64
C PRO A 5 20.69 18.88 6.31
N LEU A 6 21.02 18.20 5.21
CA LEU A 6 20.59 18.59 3.87
C LEU A 6 19.06 18.55 3.82
N GLU A 7 18.42 19.69 4.01
CA GLU A 7 17.00 19.87 3.75
C GLU A 7 16.72 19.50 2.29
N GLY A 8 15.82 18.55 2.08
CA GLY A 8 15.51 18.05 0.74
C GLY A 8 14.93 19.19 -0.09
N LYS A 9 15.62 19.58 -1.16
CA LYS A 9 15.23 20.68 -2.07
C LYS A 9 13.96 20.44 -2.89
N GLY A 10 12.99 19.64 -2.41
CA GLY A 10 11.71 19.38 -3.09
C GLY A 10 11.80 18.53 -4.37
N TYR A 11 12.98 17.96 -4.66
CA TYR A 11 13.23 17.05 -5.78
C TYR A 11 13.29 15.60 -5.30
N ALA A 12 12.62 14.70 -6.01
CA ALA A 12 12.70 13.27 -5.77
C ALA A 12 13.43 12.57 -6.92
N VAL A 13 14.27 11.61 -6.55
CA VAL A 13 15.07 10.82 -7.49
C VAL A 13 14.53 9.39 -7.51
N SER A 14 14.37 8.84 -8.70
CA SER A 14 14.01 7.43 -8.92
C SER A 14 15.14 6.65 -9.56
N THR A 15 15.10 5.33 -9.41
CA THR A 15 16.01 4.42 -10.11
C THR A 15 15.44 4.11 -11.49
N LEU A 16 16.17 4.53 -12.52
CA LEU A 16 15.84 4.20 -13.91
C LEU A 16 16.30 2.78 -14.24
N ARG A 17 17.58 2.47 -13.95
CA ARG A 17 18.20 1.16 -14.21
C ARG A 17 19.24 0.85 -13.16
N SER A 18 19.36 -0.43 -12.82
CA SER A 18 20.46 -0.95 -12.01
C SER A 18 21.16 -2.07 -12.79
N HIS A 19 22.48 -1.98 -12.87
CA HIS A 19 23.35 -2.96 -13.54
C HIS A 19 24.29 -3.55 -12.51
N ILE A 20 23.92 -4.72 -11.98
CA ILE A 20 24.69 -5.44 -10.97
C ILE A 20 26.07 -5.81 -11.52
N THR A 21 26.12 -6.34 -12.75
CA THR A 21 27.36 -6.75 -13.43
C THR A 21 28.39 -5.64 -13.57
N HIS A 22 27.93 -4.40 -13.76
CA HIS A 22 28.80 -3.23 -13.95
C HIS A 22 28.91 -2.35 -12.71
N ASN A 23 28.33 -2.77 -11.57
CA ASN A 23 28.28 -2.00 -10.34
C ASN A 23 27.81 -0.55 -10.58
N ARG A 24 26.79 -0.40 -11.43
CA ARG A 24 26.31 0.91 -11.92
C ARG A 24 24.82 1.05 -11.67
N ILE A 25 24.41 2.23 -11.24
CA ILE A 25 23.01 2.61 -11.08
C ILE A 25 22.78 3.90 -11.85
N GLU A 26 21.73 3.91 -12.66
CA GLU A 26 21.22 5.10 -13.34
C GLU A 26 19.98 5.58 -12.59
N LEU A 27 20.03 6.84 -12.18
CA LEU A 27 18.99 7.52 -11.45
C LEU A 27 18.46 8.68 -12.30
N ASP A 28 17.19 9.00 -12.16
CA ASP A 28 16.49 10.07 -12.87
C ASP A 28 15.55 10.83 -11.94
N CYS A 29 14.89 11.87 -12.43
CA CYS A 29 13.85 12.57 -11.68
C CYS A 29 12.59 11.69 -11.59
N ASP A 30 11.87 11.72 -10.47
CA ASP A 30 10.59 10.99 -10.31
C ASP A 30 9.50 11.40 -11.32
N ARG A 31 9.63 12.59 -11.90
CA ARG A 31 8.78 13.12 -12.98
C ARG A 31 9.38 12.92 -14.38
N SER A 32 10.47 12.18 -14.53
CA SER A 32 11.10 11.97 -15.84
C SER A 32 10.38 10.93 -16.72
N GLY A 33 10.61 11.04 -18.03
CA GLY A 33 10.08 10.18 -19.09
C GLY A 33 8.70 10.58 -19.62
N ALA A 34 8.33 10.04 -20.78
CA ALA A 34 7.02 10.27 -21.37
C ALA A 34 5.95 9.30 -20.83
N THR A 35 4.68 9.72 -20.89
CA THR A 35 3.55 8.80 -20.87
C THR A 35 3.60 7.87 -22.07
N ASN A 36 3.39 6.58 -21.86
CA ASN A 36 3.25 5.65 -22.98
C ASN A 36 1.82 5.73 -23.52
N PRO A 37 1.58 6.29 -24.72
CA PRO A 37 0.24 6.43 -25.28
C PRO A 37 -0.41 5.08 -25.62
N ASN A 38 0.38 4.03 -25.84
CA ASN A 38 -0.10 2.71 -26.24
C ASN A 38 -0.50 1.83 -25.04
N LYS A 39 -0.32 2.32 -23.81
CA LYS A 39 -0.76 1.61 -22.60
C LYS A 39 -2.23 1.93 -22.36
N SER A 40 -3.11 1.18 -23.02
CA SER A 40 -4.56 1.27 -22.83
C SER A 40 -4.95 0.80 -21.42
N SER A 41 -4.87 1.71 -20.46
CA SER A 41 -5.50 1.55 -19.15
C SER A 41 -6.95 1.99 -19.29
N SER A 42 -7.90 1.13 -18.89
CA SER A 42 -9.33 1.48 -18.79
C SER A 42 -9.60 2.63 -17.80
N LYS A 43 -8.60 3.03 -17.01
CA LYS A 43 -8.64 4.18 -16.11
C LYS A 43 -7.95 5.38 -16.75
N LYS A 44 -8.65 6.52 -16.81
CA LYS A 44 -8.04 7.84 -17.06
C LYS A 44 -7.07 8.16 -15.91
N VAL A 45 -5.78 7.89 -16.10
CA VAL A 45 -4.74 8.21 -15.12
C VAL A 45 -4.04 9.48 -15.59
N THR A 46 -4.08 10.53 -14.78
CA THR A 46 -3.24 11.71 -14.99
C THR A 46 -1.79 11.35 -14.66
N SER A 47 -0.91 11.53 -15.64
CA SER A 47 0.53 11.33 -15.44
C SER A 47 1.16 12.57 -14.85
N ARG A 48 2.12 12.38 -13.96
CA ARG A 48 2.97 13.45 -13.39
C ARG A 48 4.30 13.59 -14.13
N LYS A 49 4.49 12.83 -15.20
CA LYS A 49 5.75 12.86 -15.93
C LYS A 49 5.81 14.03 -16.91
N LEU A 50 6.99 14.63 -17.04
CA LEU A 50 7.29 15.85 -17.79
C LEU A 50 8.40 15.63 -18.84
N ASP A 51 8.70 14.37 -19.18
CA ASP A 51 9.76 13.98 -20.13
C ASP A 51 11.12 14.67 -19.93
N PHE A 52 11.55 14.68 -18.66
CA PHE A 52 12.70 15.48 -18.23
C PHE A 52 14.07 14.78 -18.46
N PRO A 53 15.10 15.47 -18.99
CA PRO A 53 16.37 14.85 -19.38
C PRO A 53 17.43 14.65 -18.29
N PHE A 54 17.20 15.06 -17.03
CA PHE A 54 18.17 14.87 -15.94
C PHE A 54 18.51 13.40 -15.71
N LYS A 55 19.80 13.13 -15.55
CA LYS A 55 20.31 11.79 -15.22
C LYS A 55 21.45 11.88 -14.21
N LEU A 56 21.41 11.02 -13.21
CA LEU A 56 22.47 10.84 -12.23
C LEU A 56 23.02 9.42 -12.34
N TYR A 57 24.33 9.30 -12.55
CA TYR A 57 25.00 8.02 -12.66
C TYR A 57 25.82 7.76 -11.41
N ALA A 58 25.51 6.67 -10.71
CA ALA A 58 26.31 6.16 -9.62
C ALA A 58 27.10 4.94 -10.09
N ARG A 59 28.42 4.94 -9.87
CA ARG A 59 29.29 3.78 -10.15
C ARG A 59 30.11 3.43 -8.92
N LYS A 60 30.12 2.15 -8.54
CA LYS A 60 30.96 1.64 -7.46
C LYS A 60 32.23 1.04 -8.04
N TYR A 61 33.37 1.47 -7.53
CA TYR A 61 34.67 0.88 -7.85
C TYR A 61 34.94 -0.29 -6.91
N ALA A 62 35.12 -1.48 -7.47
CA ALA A 62 35.31 -2.70 -6.69
C ALA A 62 36.60 -2.68 -5.86
N LYS A 63 37.70 -2.13 -6.43
CA LYS A 63 39.02 -2.12 -5.79
C LYS A 63 39.11 -1.20 -4.57
N SER A 64 38.48 -0.03 -4.64
CA SER A 64 38.53 0.99 -3.58
C SER A 64 37.26 1.02 -2.72
N ASN A 65 36.24 0.23 -3.06
CA ASN A 65 34.91 0.26 -2.45
C ASN A 65 34.26 1.67 -2.44
N THR A 66 34.69 2.57 -3.34
CA THR A 66 34.19 3.94 -3.41
C THR A 66 33.09 4.11 -4.45
N TRP A 67 32.17 5.03 -4.19
CA TRP A 67 31.13 5.43 -5.12
C TRP A 67 31.49 6.76 -5.80
N THR A 68 31.27 6.83 -7.11
CA THR A 68 31.31 8.10 -7.86
C THR A 68 29.94 8.43 -8.41
N LEU A 69 29.57 9.70 -8.26
CA LEU A 69 28.32 10.26 -8.74
C LEU A 69 28.65 11.24 -9.86
N LYS A 70 28.02 11.05 -11.02
CA LYS A 70 28.11 11.98 -12.17
C LYS A 70 26.72 12.44 -12.56
N VAL A 71 26.47 13.73 -12.42
CA VAL A 71 25.24 14.37 -12.90
C VAL A 71 25.42 14.70 -14.39
N LYS A 72 24.40 14.40 -15.20
CA LYS A 72 24.26 14.86 -16.58
C LYS A 72 22.95 15.63 -16.72
N ASN A 73 22.97 16.63 -17.60
CA ASN A 73 21.84 17.50 -17.93
C ASN A 73 21.31 18.23 -16.69
N THR A 74 22.05 19.26 -16.29
CA THR A 74 21.77 20.12 -15.12
C THR A 74 20.90 21.32 -15.45
N GLU A 75 20.31 21.38 -16.65
CA GLU A 75 19.42 22.47 -17.03
C GLU A 75 18.28 22.60 -16.02
N PRO A 76 17.80 23.84 -15.73
CA PRO A 76 16.78 24.09 -14.71
C PRO A 76 15.55 23.23 -14.96
N SER A 77 15.48 22.15 -14.18
CA SER A 77 14.34 21.25 -14.09
C SER A 77 13.17 21.99 -13.49
N HIS A 78 11.95 21.55 -13.78
CA HIS A 78 10.72 22.03 -13.12
C HIS A 78 10.94 22.42 -11.65
N ASP A 79 10.20 23.42 -11.17
CA ASP A 79 10.40 23.89 -9.81
C ASP A 79 10.31 22.77 -8.77
N ALA A 80 11.12 22.93 -7.73
CA ALA A 80 11.05 22.14 -6.52
C ALA A 80 9.59 22.08 -6.03
N THR A 81 9.14 20.89 -5.64
CA THR A 81 7.76 20.77 -5.14
C THR A 81 7.66 21.44 -3.78
N SER A 82 6.91 22.53 -3.67
CA SER A 82 6.59 23.15 -2.38
C SER A 82 5.72 22.24 -1.51
N ASN A 83 4.85 21.45 -2.15
CA ASN A 83 3.96 20.51 -1.48
C ASN A 83 4.51 19.06 -1.48
N ILE A 84 5.23 18.70 -0.42
CA ILE A 84 5.80 17.35 -0.20
C ILE A 84 4.71 16.26 -0.22
N MET A 85 3.47 16.57 0.17
CA MET A 85 2.32 15.64 0.10
C MET A 85 1.94 15.26 -1.33
N ALA A 86 2.10 16.15 -2.30
CA ALA A 86 1.74 15.87 -3.68
C ALA A 86 2.69 14.84 -4.31
N CYS A 87 3.95 14.79 -3.87
CA CYS A 87 4.96 13.89 -4.40
C CYS A 87 4.87 12.51 -3.74
N SER A 88 4.60 11.48 -4.54
CA SER A 88 4.48 10.10 -4.04
C SER A 88 5.81 9.53 -3.55
N ALA A 89 6.95 10.03 -4.05
CA ALA A 89 8.25 9.55 -3.63
C ALA A 89 8.53 9.87 -2.15
N PHE A 90 8.11 11.04 -1.68
CA PHE A 90 8.25 11.42 -0.27
C PHE A 90 7.23 10.74 0.66
N ARG A 91 6.10 10.30 0.10
CA ARG A 91 5.03 9.58 0.83
C ARG A 91 5.25 8.08 0.99
N LYS A 92 6.26 7.49 0.32
CA LYS A 92 6.50 6.04 0.38
C LYS A 92 6.65 5.59 1.83
N VAL A 93 5.84 4.60 2.21
CA VAL A 93 5.93 3.92 3.50
C VAL A 93 7.25 3.16 3.54
N LYS A 94 8.03 3.30 4.62
CA LYS A 94 9.30 2.59 4.77
C LYS A 94 9.01 1.10 4.92
N GLU A 95 9.97 0.28 4.54
CA GLU A 95 9.84 -1.19 4.61
C GLU A 95 9.52 -1.68 6.04
N GLN A 96 10.16 -1.09 7.06
CA GLN A 96 9.90 -1.35 8.48
C GLN A 96 8.46 -1.06 8.92
N GLU A 97 7.83 -0.04 8.35
CA GLU A 97 6.44 0.30 8.67
C GLU A 97 5.49 -0.62 7.92
N THR A 98 5.88 -1.00 6.69
CA THR A 98 5.12 -1.95 5.87
C THR A 98 5.00 -3.31 6.55
N SER A 99 6.01 -3.73 7.32
CA SER A 99 5.94 -4.95 8.14
C SER A 99 5.04 -4.85 9.37
N GLN A 100 4.77 -3.64 9.88
CA GLN A 100 3.88 -3.43 11.03
C GLN A 100 2.41 -3.28 10.64
N ILE A 101 2.14 -2.80 9.41
CA ILE A 101 0.77 -2.60 8.93
C ILE A 101 -0.09 -3.88 9.03
N PRO A 102 0.39 -5.10 8.72
CA PRO A 102 -0.39 -6.32 8.90
C PRO A 102 -0.89 -6.50 10.33
N GLN A 103 0.01 -6.40 11.31
CA GLN A 103 -0.32 -6.51 12.74
C GLN A 103 -1.31 -5.42 13.14
N ILE A 104 -1.00 -4.15 12.81
CA ILE A 104 -1.85 -3.00 13.13
C ILE A 104 -3.22 -3.15 12.44
N SER A 105 -3.29 -3.69 11.21
CA SER A 105 -4.53 -3.87 10.45
C SER A 105 -5.42 -4.98 10.99
N GLU A 106 -4.84 -5.97 11.68
CA GLU A 106 -5.60 -7.04 12.35
C GLU A 106 -6.31 -6.51 13.60
N TYR A 107 -5.65 -5.63 14.37
CA TYR A 107 -6.23 -5.05 15.59
C TYR A 107 -7.04 -3.77 15.35
N LEU A 108 -6.67 -2.98 14.34
CA LEU A 108 -7.23 -1.66 14.08
C LEU A 108 -7.87 -1.66 12.68
N LEU A 109 -9.12 -2.09 12.63
CA LEU A 109 -9.95 -2.15 11.41
C LEU A 109 -10.18 -0.79 10.72
N ILE A 110 -9.67 0.31 11.28
CA ILE A 110 -9.93 1.68 10.86
C ILE A 110 -8.63 2.33 10.34
N PRO A 111 -8.50 2.59 9.02
CA PRO A 111 -7.32 3.21 8.40
C PRO A 111 -6.86 4.52 9.04
N ARG A 112 -7.78 5.29 9.63
CA ARG A 112 -7.48 6.53 10.36
C ARG A 112 -6.67 6.29 11.64
N LYS A 113 -6.94 5.19 12.35
CA LYS A 113 -6.16 4.78 13.53
C LYS A 113 -4.75 4.34 13.13
N ILE A 114 -4.65 3.59 12.03
CA ILE A 114 -3.35 3.20 11.44
C ILE A 114 -2.53 4.46 11.10
N GLN A 115 -3.16 5.48 10.50
CA GLN A 115 -2.49 6.74 10.17
C GLN A 115 -1.92 7.43 11.41
N ALA A 116 -2.74 7.61 12.44
CA ALA A 116 -2.32 8.26 13.68
C ALA A 116 -1.14 7.52 14.31
N GLN A 117 -1.19 6.19 14.36
CA GLN A 117 -0.10 5.38 14.90
C GLN A 117 1.20 5.53 14.11
N LEU A 118 1.13 5.48 12.77
CA LEU A 118 2.30 5.68 11.91
C LEU A 118 2.89 7.08 12.07
N CYS A 119 2.05 8.11 12.22
CA CYS A 119 2.50 9.48 12.48
C CYS A 119 3.24 9.59 13.83
N ILE A 120 2.72 8.97 14.90
CA ILE A 120 3.35 8.98 16.22
C ILE A 120 4.70 8.26 16.18
N GLN A 121 4.78 7.09 15.56
CA GLN A 121 6.00 6.27 15.49
C GLN A 121 7.13 6.94 14.71
N ARG A 122 6.80 7.67 13.64
CA ARG A 122 7.80 8.21 12.72
C ARG A 122 8.65 9.35 13.29
N LYS A 123 8.16 10.09 14.29
CA LYS A 123 8.78 11.34 14.80
C LYS A 123 9.34 12.24 13.66
N SER A 124 8.69 12.25 12.50
CA SER A 124 9.21 12.83 11.26
C SER A 124 8.11 13.55 10.51
N ASP A 125 8.43 14.71 9.93
CA ASP A 125 7.54 15.54 9.11
C ASP A 125 7.15 14.92 7.76
N ARG A 126 7.53 13.67 7.48
CA ARG A 126 7.12 13.00 6.23
C ARG A 126 5.67 12.58 6.31
N PRO A 127 4.80 13.19 5.51
CA PRO A 127 3.39 13.08 5.77
C PRO A 127 2.81 11.80 5.15
N VAL A 128 1.97 11.08 5.90
CA VAL A 128 1.22 9.90 5.44
C VAL A 128 -0.20 10.33 5.11
N ILE A 129 -0.66 10.07 3.89
CA ILE A 129 -2.04 10.34 3.50
C ILE A 129 -2.89 9.09 3.73
N LEU A 130 -4.12 9.27 4.19
CA LEU A 130 -5.08 8.20 4.43
C LEU A 130 -5.28 7.28 3.20
N GLN A 131 -5.26 7.85 1.99
CA GLN A 131 -5.36 7.11 0.74
C GLN A 131 -4.23 6.09 0.56
N ASP A 132 -3.01 6.41 0.98
CA ASP A 132 -1.88 5.49 0.87
C ASP A 132 -2.07 4.30 1.81
N ILE A 133 -2.63 4.54 3.00
CA ILE A 133 -2.98 3.48 3.95
C ILE A 133 -4.06 2.57 3.38
N TYR A 134 -5.12 3.15 2.79
CA TYR A 134 -6.14 2.35 2.10
C TYR A 134 -5.53 1.45 1.03
N ASN A 135 -4.63 2.01 0.21
CA ASN A 135 -3.95 1.26 -0.85
C ASN A 135 -3.07 0.14 -0.28
N GLN A 136 -2.34 0.39 0.80
CA GLN A 136 -1.50 -0.61 1.47
C GLN A 136 -2.34 -1.72 2.11
N VAL A 137 -3.38 -1.38 2.86
CA VAL A 137 -4.32 -2.36 3.46
C VAL A 137 -4.96 -3.21 2.36
N LYS A 138 -5.37 -2.58 1.25
CA LYS A 138 -5.91 -3.32 0.09
C LYS A 138 -4.89 -4.29 -0.50
N LYS A 139 -3.63 -3.86 -0.63
CA LYS A 139 -2.54 -4.74 -1.11
C LYS A 139 -2.34 -5.92 -0.17
N ILE A 140 -2.25 -5.69 1.14
CA ILE A 140 -2.10 -6.74 2.15
C ILE A 140 -3.26 -7.74 2.10
N LYS A 141 -4.51 -7.26 2.02
CA LYS A 141 -5.69 -8.13 1.86
C LYS A 141 -5.60 -8.98 0.60
N LYS A 142 -5.18 -8.39 -0.52
CA LYS A 142 -4.99 -9.12 -1.79
C LYS A 142 -3.91 -10.20 -1.67
N ASP A 143 -2.79 -9.86 -1.03
CA ASP A 143 -1.67 -10.78 -0.84
C ASP A 143 -2.06 -11.94 0.10
N LYS A 144 -2.81 -11.65 1.18
CA LYS A 144 -3.39 -12.67 2.09
C LYS A 144 -4.31 -13.65 1.36
N LEU A 145 -5.11 -13.15 0.41
CA LEU A 145 -6.01 -14.00 -0.38
C LEU A 145 -5.27 -14.93 -1.36
N LYS A 146 -4.00 -14.63 -1.70
CA LYS A 146 -3.20 -15.42 -2.67
C LYS A 146 -3.95 -15.68 -4.00
N GLY A 147 -4.76 -14.73 -4.44
CA GLY A 147 -5.57 -14.85 -5.66
C GLY A 147 -6.93 -15.55 -5.50
N ARG A 148 -7.25 -16.09 -4.32
CA ARG A 148 -8.59 -16.64 -4.01
C ARG A 148 -9.63 -15.52 -3.92
N ARG A 149 -10.90 -15.86 -4.18
CA ARG A 149 -12.00 -14.93 -3.92
C ARG A 149 -12.18 -14.79 -2.40
N PRO A 150 -12.55 -13.61 -1.89
CA PRO A 150 -12.75 -13.40 -0.44
C PRO A 150 -13.71 -14.41 0.18
N ILE A 151 -14.75 -14.80 -0.55
CA ILE A 151 -15.76 -15.74 -0.08
C ILE A 151 -15.24 -17.18 0.04
N ASP A 152 -14.34 -17.59 -0.85
CA ASP A 152 -13.75 -18.93 -0.79
C ASP A 152 -12.80 -19.01 0.41
N ALA A 153 -11.98 -17.96 0.62
CA ALA A 153 -11.13 -17.87 1.80
C ALA A 153 -11.93 -17.86 3.11
N LEU A 154 -13.09 -17.20 3.13
CA LEU A 154 -13.99 -17.24 4.29
C LEU A 154 -14.51 -18.67 4.53
N ILE A 155 -14.99 -19.36 3.49
CA ILE A 155 -15.49 -20.74 3.62
C ILE A 155 -14.39 -21.69 4.11
N ASP A 156 -13.16 -21.53 3.62
CA ASP A 156 -12.02 -22.32 4.09
C ASP A 156 -11.79 -22.12 5.60
N THR A 157 -11.79 -20.87 6.08
CA THR A 157 -11.65 -20.57 7.50
C THR A 157 -12.82 -21.14 8.33
N LEU A 158 -14.05 -21.08 7.83
CA LEU A 158 -15.21 -21.63 8.54
C LEU A 158 -15.14 -23.16 8.67
N LYS A 159 -14.58 -23.85 7.66
CA LYS A 159 -14.30 -25.29 7.73
C LYS A 159 -13.25 -25.60 8.79
N GLU A 160 -12.14 -24.85 8.80
CA GLU A 160 -11.04 -25.03 9.76
C GLU A 160 -11.53 -24.85 11.22
N GLU A 161 -12.38 -23.84 11.45
CA GLU A 161 -12.91 -23.50 12.78
C GLU A 161 -14.19 -24.27 13.15
N ASN A 162 -14.59 -25.28 12.36
CA ASN A 162 -15.79 -26.11 12.57
C ASN A 162 -17.10 -25.30 12.74
N PHE A 163 -17.24 -24.16 12.05
CA PHE A 163 -18.50 -23.43 12.05
C PHE A 163 -19.58 -24.22 11.29
N VAL A 164 -20.84 -23.82 11.43
CA VAL A 164 -21.93 -24.27 10.55
C VAL A 164 -22.27 -23.11 9.63
N TRP A 165 -22.17 -23.34 8.31
CA TRP A 165 -22.35 -22.28 7.30
C TRP A 165 -23.30 -22.67 6.15
N PRO A 166 -24.62 -22.76 6.40
CA PRO A 166 -25.59 -22.88 5.33
C PRO A 166 -25.43 -21.72 4.35
N SER A 167 -25.31 -22.03 3.06
CA SER A 167 -25.23 -21.01 2.01
C SER A 167 -26.15 -21.38 0.86
N ALA A 168 -26.82 -20.38 0.29
CA ALA A 168 -27.61 -20.52 -0.92
C ALA A 168 -26.90 -19.79 -2.06
N ARG A 169 -26.79 -20.48 -3.21
CA ARG A 169 -26.16 -19.95 -4.42
C ARG A 169 -27.19 -19.86 -5.54
N ASP A 170 -27.06 -18.85 -6.39
CA ASP A 170 -27.82 -18.76 -7.64
C ASP A 170 -27.21 -19.65 -8.74
N ALA A 171 -27.84 -19.64 -9.92
CA ALA A 171 -27.37 -20.37 -11.10
C ALA A 171 -25.96 -19.95 -11.56
N GLU A 172 -25.53 -18.73 -11.22
CA GLU A 172 -24.25 -18.14 -11.58
C GLU A 172 -23.17 -18.33 -10.49
N GLN A 173 -23.50 -19.11 -9.44
CA GLN A 173 -22.63 -19.40 -8.29
C GLN A 173 -22.36 -18.20 -7.34
N HIS A 174 -23.13 -17.12 -7.44
CA HIS A 174 -23.12 -16.04 -6.47
C HIS A 174 -23.85 -16.47 -5.19
N ILE A 175 -23.33 -16.03 -4.04
CA ILE A 175 -23.96 -16.34 -2.75
C ILE A 175 -25.04 -15.30 -2.45
N ASN A 176 -26.28 -15.75 -2.35
CA ASN A 176 -27.43 -14.90 -2.00
C ASN A 176 -27.63 -14.83 -0.48
N PHE A 177 -27.32 -15.92 0.21
CA PHE A 177 -27.47 -16.03 1.65
C PHE A 177 -26.29 -16.80 2.23
N LEU A 178 -25.72 -16.26 3.31
CA LEU A 178 -24.70 -16.91 4.11
C LEU A 178 -25.10 -16.79 5.58
N PHE A 179 -25.34 -17.92 6.23
CA PHE A 179 -25.53 -17.98 7.67
C PHE A 179 -24.25 -18.50 8.31
N LEU A 180 -23.87 -17.96 9.48
CA LEU A 180 -22.65 -18.33 10.20
C LEU A 180 -23.01 -18.57 11.65
N THR A 181 -22.77 -19.78 12.15
CA THR A 181 -23.00 -20.08 13.56
C THR A 181 -21.98 -21.07 14.10
N HIS A 182 -21.53 -20.87 15.32
CA HIS A 182 -20.63 -21.81 15.98
C HIS A 182 -21.45 -22.99 16.54
N PRO A 183 -20.99 -24.24 16.47
CA PRO A 183 -21.75 -25.41 16.97
C PRO A 183 -22.18 -25.28 18.44
N LEU A 184 -21.35 -24.64 19.27
CA LEU A 184 -21.70 -24.34 20.66
C LEU A 184 -22.90 -23.39 20.77
N ALA A 185 -23.01 -22.39 19.89
CA ALA A 185 -24.15 -21.48 19.87
C ALA A 185 -25.44 -22.24 19.51
N ILE A 186 -25.39 -23.20 18.58
CA ILE A 186 -26.53 -24.07 18.27
C ILE A 186 -26.93 -24.90 19.51
N LYS A 187 -25.97 -25.49 20.22
CA LYS A 187 -26.26 -26.27 21.45
C LYS A 187 -26.90 -25.41 22.53
N LEU A 188 -26.40 -24.19 22.73
CA LEU A 188 -26.97 -23.23 23.67
C LEU A 188 -28.40 -22.86 23.26
N LEU A 189 -28.63 -22.55 21.98
CA LEU A 189 -29.95 -22.22 21.45
C LEU A 189 -30.97 -23.35 21.66
N ASN A 190 -30.55 -24.60 21.47
CA ASN A 190 -31.41 -25.76 21.71
C ASN A 190 -31.70 -25.99 23.20
N SER A 191 -30.80 -25.56 24.09
CA SER A 191 -30.95 -25.72 25.55
C SER A 191 -31.73 -24.57 26.19
N PHE A 192 -31.67 -23.38 25.58
CA PHE A 192 -32.31 -22.16 26.04
C PHE A 192 -33.15 -21.55 24.90
N PRO A 193 -34.46 -21.83 24.84
CA PRO A 193 -35.31 -21.42 23.71
C PRO A 193 -35.61 -19.92 23.69
N HIS A 194 -35.24 -19.18 24.75
CA HIS A 194 -35.40 -17.74 24.82
C HIS A 194 -34.23 -17.04 24.12
N VAL A 195 -34.53 -16.37 23.02
CA VAL A 195 -33.55 -15.65 22.21
C VAL A 195 -33.90 -14.17 22.22
N ILE A 196 -32.89 -13.33 22.42
CA ILE A 196 -33.00 -11.89 22.17
C ILE A 196 -32.42 -11.62 20.78
N LEU A 197 -33.28 -11.25 19.84
CA LEU A 197 -32.84 -10.76 18.53
C LEU A 197 -32.44 -9.30 18.68
N ILE A 198 -31.16 -9.01 18.48
CA ILE A 198 -30.66 -7.64 18.42
C ILE A 198 -30.47 -7.28 16.96
N ASP A 199 -31.36 -6.44 16.44
CA ASP A 199 -31.19 -5.90 15.10
C ASP A 199 -30.10 -4.81 15.12
N CYS A 200 -28.91 -5.18 14.64
CA CYS A 200 -27.81 -4.26 14.43
C CYS A 200 -27.78 -3.76 12.98
N THR A 201 -28.91 -3.27 12.47
CA THR A 201 -28.96 -2.60 11.16
C THR A 201 -28.10 -1.34 11.19
N TYR A 202 -26.86 -1.48 10.69
CA TYR A 202 -25.96 -0.36 10.48
C TYR A 202 -26.57 0.55 9.40
N LYS A 203 -27.04 1.74 9.80
CA LYS A 203 -27.32 2.81 8.84
C LYS A 203 -25.98 3.29 8.26
N PRO A 204 -25.71 3.10 6.97
CA PRO A 204 -24.54 3.73 6.38
C PRO A 204 -24.74 5.25 6.43
N ASN A 205 -23.73 5.96 6.95
CA ASN A 205 -23.67 7.41 6.80
C ASN A 205 -23.68 7.72 5.30
N LYS A 206 -24.65 8.53 4.86
CA LYS A 206 -24.64 9.17 3.54
C LYS A 206 -23.51 10.19 3.45
#